data_AF-A0A2D2C108-F1
#
_entry.id   AF-A0A2D2C108-F1
#
_cell.length_a   1.000
_cell.length_b   1.000
_cell.length_c   1.000
_cell.angle_alpha   90.00
_cell.angle_beta   90.00
_cell.angle_gamma   90.00
#
_symmetry.space_group_name_H-M   'P 1'
#
loop_
_entity.id
_entity.type
_entity.pdbx_description
1 polymer ?
#
loop_
_entity_poly.entity_id
_entity_poly.type
_entity_poly.pdbx_seq_one_letter_code
_entity_poly.pdbx_strand_id
1 'polypeptide(L)'
;MMAATAGAAPSAPRAQTFGRIRVVFVKSDMIEMIKIGAPGVGRTRRELIWGRDDMQNALIAAQRRKSVDAEDQAKALRWALEVIGHE
;
A
#
# COMPACT_ATOMS: atom_id res chain seq x y z
N MET A 1 -11.59 39.83 -17.68
CA MET A 1 -11.41 38.44 -18.13
C MET A 1 -11.10 37.59 -16.92
N MET A 2 -12.01 36.71 -16.51
CA MET A 2 -11.83 35.83 -15.35
C MET A 2 -10.97 34.63 -15.73
N ALA A 3 -9.95 34.36 -14.92
CA ALA A 3 -9.08 33.19 -15.07
C ALA A 3 -9.85 31.92 -14.68
N ALA A 4 -9.82 30.92 -15.56
CA ALA A 4 -10.38 29.60 -15.29
C ALA A 4 -9.61 28.95 -14.14
N THR A 5 -10.33 28.62 -13.08
CA THR A 5 -9.85 27.75 -11.99
C THR A 5 -9.56 26.38 -12.56
N ALA A 6 -8.28 25.99 -12.55
CA ALA A 6 -7.88 24.62 -12.87
C ALA A 6 -8.56 23.68 -11.88
N GLY A 7 -9.53 22.88 -12.37
CA GLY A 7 -10.14 21.82 -11.60
C GLY A 7 -9.06 20.83 -11.19
N ALA A 8 -8.78 20.74 -9.90
CA ALA A 8 -7.97 19.68 -9.34
C ALA A 8 -8.68 18.36 -9.66
N ALA A 9 -8.13 17.60 -10.61
CA ALA A 9 -8.54 16.23 -10.82
C ALA A 9 -8.42 15.50 -9.47
N PRO A 10 -9.40 14.65 -9.08
CA PRO A 10 -9.25 13.85 -7.87
C PRO A 10 -7.94 13.07 -8.02
N SER A 11 -6.99 13.34 -7.12
CA SER A 11 -5.71 12.65 -7.07
C SER A 11 -6.01 11.16 -7.17
N ALA A 12 -5.62 10.53 -8.29
CA ALA A 12 -5.84 9.11 -8.47
C ALA A 12 -5.32 8.37 -7.22
N PRO A 13 -6.04 7.34 -6.73
CA PRO A 13 -5.63 6.64 -5.52
C PRO A 13 -4.17 6.20 -5.67
N ARG A 14 -3.30 6.70 -4.78
CA ARG A 14 -1.87 6.40 -4.82
C ARG A 14 -1.72 4.89 -4.66
N ALA A 15 -1.15 4.25 -5.65
CA ALA A 15 -0.97 2.81 -5.66
C ALA A 15 0.43 2.44 -6.16
N GLN A 16 1.03 1.43 -5.55
CA GLN A 16 2.32 0.91 -5.96
C GLN A 16 2.40 -0.60 -5.79
N THR A 17 3.16 -1.25 -6.67
CA THR A 17 3.35 -2.70 -6.69
C THR A 17 4.79 -3.06 -6.36
N PHE A 18 4.96 -4.03 -5.48
CA PHE A 18 6.22 -4.61 -5.01
C PHE A 18 6.13 -6.12 -5.20
N GLY A 19 6.77 -6.63 -6.26
CA GLY A 19 6.67 -8.03 -6.64
C GLY A 19 5.22 -8.46 -6.87
N ARG A 20 4.69 -9.34 -6.02
CA ARG A 20 3.29 -9.80 -6.06
C ARG A 20 2.35 -9.04 -5.14
N ILE A 21 2.83 -8.03 -4.43
CA ILE A 21 2.04 -7.24 -3.49
C ILE A 21 1.76 -5.88 -4.10
N ARG A 22 0.49 -5.50 -4.17
CA ARG A 22 0.04 -4.17 -4.57
C ARG A 22 -0.54 -3.46 -3.37
N VAL A 23 -0.10 -2.25 -3.09
CA VAL A 23 -0.67 -1.38 -2.06
C VAL A 23 -1.45 -0.27 -2.74
N VAL A 24 -2.64 0.02 -2.24
CA VAL A 24 -3.53 1.07 -2.73
C VAL A 24 -3.99 1.90 -1.53
N PHE A 25 -3.78 3.20 -1.58
CA PHE A 25 -4.36 4.12 -0.60
C PHE A 25 -5.87 4.24 -0.83
N VAL A 26 -6.64 3.92 0.19
CA VAL A 26 -8.10 4.01 0.18
C VAL A 26 -8.56 5.30 0.87
N LYS A 27 -7.85 5.73 1.92
CA LYS A 27 -7.97 7.04 2.59
C LYS A 27 -6.59 7.50 3.06
N SER A 28 -6.48 8.71 3.62
CA SER A 28 -5.20 9.29 4.08
C SER A 28 -4.40 8.37 5.00
N ASP A 29 -5.05 7.63 5.91
CA ASP A 29 -4.38 6.73 6.85
C ASP A 29 -4.66 5.24 6.58
N MET A 30 -5.31 4.89 5.47
CA MET A 30 -5.81 3.54 5.21
C MET A 30 -5.32 3.00 3.88
N ILE A 31 -4.73 1.80 3.92
CA ILE A 31 -4.27 1.10 2.74
C ILE A 31 -4.99 -0.24 2.55
N GLU A 32 -5.26 -0.58 1.29
CA GLU A 32 -5.57 -1.94 0.87
C GLU A 32 -4.30 -2.58 0.31
N MET A 33 -3.88 -3.67 0.94
CA MET A 33 -2.76 -4.49 0.50
C MET A 33 -3.29 -5.75 -0.18
N ILE A 34 -2.96 -5.90 -1.45
CA ILE A 34 -3.43 -6.95 -2.34
C ILE A 34 -2.23 -7.84 -2.67
N LYS A 35 -2.23 -9.05 -2.14
CA LYS A 35 -1.27 -10.10 -2.52
C LYS A 35 -1.83 -10.90 -3.67
N ILE A 36 -1.24 -10.75 -4.85
CA ILE A 36 -1.63 -11.45 -6.07
C ILE A 36 -1.08 -12.88 -6.01
N GLY A 37 -1.98 -13.86 -6.03
CA GLY A 37 -1.59 -15.25 -6.08
C GLY A 37 -1.04 -15.64 -7.46
N ALA A 38 -0.25 -16.72 -7.51
CA ALA A 38 0.22 -17.26 -8.79
C ALA A 38 -0.97 -17.80 -9.61
N PRO A 39 -0.98 -17.60 -10.94
CA PRO A 39 -2.06 -18.08 -11.80
C PRO A 39 -2.25 -19.60 -11.62
N GLY A 40 -3.47 -20.02 -11.31
CA GLY A 40 -3.83 -21.44 -11.13
C GLY A 40 -3.45 -22.09 -9.79
N VAL A 41 -2.75 -21.39 -8.88
CA VAL A 41 -2.26 -21.99 -7.62
C VAL A 41 -2.58 -21.13 -6.39
N GLY A 42 -2.34 -19.82 -6.45
CA GLY A 42 -2.46 -18.93 -5.31
C GLY A 42 -3.76 -18.14 -5.31
N ARG A 43 -4.50 -18.13 -4.20
CA ARG A 43 -5.63 -17.20 -4.03
C ARG A 43 -5.10 -15.79 -3.83
N THR A 44 -5.58 -14.83 -4.61
CA THR A 44 -5.36 -13.41 -4.32
C THR A 44 -5.96 -13.08 -2.97
N ARG A 45 -5.14 -12.53 -2.07
CA ARG A 45 -5.58 -12.07 -0.74
C ARG A 45 -5.60 -10.56 -0.71
N ARG A 46 -6.59 -10.01 -0.04
CA ARG A 46 -6.70 -8.57 0.21
C ARG A 46 -6.78 -8.37 1.72
N GLU A 47 -6.04 -7.40 2.21
CA GLU A 47 -5.99 -7.03 3.62
C GLU A 47 -6.10 -5.51 3.70
N LEU A 48 -6.98 -5.03 4.58
CA LEU A 48 -7.10 -3.62 4.89
C LEU A 48 -6.29 -3.35 6.15
N ILE A 49 -5.45 -2.31 6.11
CA ILE A 49 -4.61 -1.89 7.22
C ILE A 49 -4.94 -0.43 7.52
N TRP A 50 -5.25 -0.13 8.78
CA TRP A 50 -5.72 1.18 9.25
C TRP A 50 -4.71 1.85 10.15
N GLY A 51 -4.37 3.09 9.84
CA GLY A 51 -3.48 3.87 10.65
C GLY A 51 -2.01 3.44 10.55
N ARG A 52 -1.16 4.34 11.04
CA ARG A 52 0.29 4.19 11.03
C ARG A 52 0.75 3.04 11.93
N ASP A 53 0.14 2.89 13.10
CA ASP A 53 0.50 1.87 14.09
C ASP A 53 0.31 0.44 13.56
N ASP A 54 -0.83 0.14 12.92
CA ASP A 54 -1.05 -1.18 12.31
C ASP A 54 -0.09 -1.44 11.13
N MET A 55 0.22 -0.42 10.33
CA MET A 55 1.23 -0.54 9.27
C MET A 55 2.63 -0.82 9.83
N GLN A 56 3.00 -0.19 10.94
CA GLN A 56 4.27 -0.47 11.63
C GLN A 56 4.30 -1.87 12.25
N ASN A 57 3.22 -2.29 12.91
CA ASN A 57 3.11 -3.64 13.46
C ASN A 57 3.18 -4.71 12.36
N ALA A 58 2.48 -4.49 11.25
CA ALA A 58 2.55 -5.35 10.06
C ALA A 58 3.96 -5.38 9.46
N LEU A 59 4.68 -4.26 9.47
CA LEU A 59 6.06 -4.17 8.97
C LEU A 59 7.00 -5.01 9.84
N ILE A 60 6.92 -4.88 11.16
CA ILE A 60 7.70 -5.66 12.12
C ILE A 60 7.41 -7.17 11.92
N ALA A 61 6.14 -7.54 11.75
CA ALA A 61 5.75 -8.92 11.48
C ALA A 61 6.25 -9.45 10.12
N ALA A 62 6.29 -8.60 9.09
CA ALA A 62 6.87 -8.94 7.79
C ALA A 62 8.38 -9.13 7.89
N GLN A 63 9.11 -8.22 8.53
CA GLN A 63 10.57 -8.28 8.66
C GLN A 63 11.07 -9.52 9.45
N ARG A 64 10.25 -10.07 10.35
CA ARG A 64 10.58 -11.30 11.08
C ARG A 64 10.51 -12.56 10.21
N ARG A 65 9.82 -12.51 9.06
CA ARG A 65 9.66 -13.65 8.15
C ARG A 65 10.75 -13.59 7.07
N LYS A 66 11.47 -14.70 6.88
CA LYS A 66 12.55 -14.82 5.88
C LYS A 66 12.06 -15.39 4.55
N SER A 67 11.06 -14.74 3.95
CA SER A 67 10.54 -15.15 2.64
C SER A 67 10.46 -13.96 1.68
N VAL A 68 10.61 -14.21 0.38
CA VAL A 68 10.55 -13.17 -0.67
C VAL A 68 9.25 -12.36 -0.58
N ASP A 69 8.14 -13.05 -0.30
CA ASP A 69 6.83 -12.42 -0.11
C ASP A 69 6.81 -11.46 1.10
N ALA A 70 7.47 -11.84 2.19
CA ALA A 70 7.57 -10.98 3.36
C ALA A 70 8.50 -9.78 3.14
N GLU A 71 9.56 -9.95 2.34
CA GLU A 71 10.43 -8.85 1.93
C GLU A 71 9.67 -7.85 1.04
N ASP A 72 8.89 -8.33 0.07
CA ASP A 72 8.02 -7.50 -0.76
C ASP A 72 6.97 -6.79 0.09
N GLN A 73 6.38 -7.49 1.07
CA GLN A 73 5.42 -6.90 2.01
C GLN A 73 6.06 -5.79 2.85
N ALA A 74 7.28 -6.01 3.33
CA ALA A 74 8.01 -5.03 4.12
C ALA A 74 8.36 -3.77 3.29
N LYS A 75 8.79 -3.93 2.03
CA LYS A 75 9.02 -2.81 1.12
C LYS A 75 7.74 -2.01 0.89
N ALA A 76 6.63 -2.72 0.68
CA ALA A 76 5.33 -2.11 0.45
C ALA A 76 4.82 -1.29 1.65
N LEU A 77 4.94 -1.84 2.86
CA LEU A 77 4.57 -1.15 4.10
C LEU A 77 5.50 0.02 4.41
N ARG A 78 6.80 -0.11 4.13
CA ARG A 78 7.76 0.99 4.31
C ARG A 78 7.40 2.18 3.44
N TRP A 79 7.14 1.94 2.16
CA TRP A 79 6.70 2.99 1.24
C TRP A 79 5.40 3.65 1.70
N ALA A 80 4.41 2.87 2.15
CA ALA A 80 3.15 3.42 2.66
C ALA A 80 3.37 4.34 3.87
N LEU A 81 4.23 3.93 4.82
CA LEU A 81 4.61 4.73 5.99
C LEU A 81 5.38 6.00 5.62
N GLU A 82 6.24 5.94 4.60
CA GLU A 82 6.94 7.12 4.07
C GLU A 82 5.94 8.11 3.48
N VAL A 83 5.02 7.64 2.64
CA VAL A 83 3.99 8.50 2.02
C VAL A 83 3.13 9.18 3.08
N ILE A 84 2.69 8.45 4.11
CA ILE A 84 1.88 9.02 5.21
C ILE A 84 2.70 9.98 6.07
N GLY A 85 3.99 9.72 6.28
CA GLY A 85 4.87 10.59 7.07
C GLY A 85 5.25 11.90 6.38
N HIS A 86 4.94 12.04 5.10
CA HIS A 86 5.19 13.23 4.28
C HIS A 86 3.94 14.09 4.04
N GLU A 87 2.75 13.68 4.53
CA GLU A 87 1.53 14.50 4.54
C GLU A 87 1.36 15.25 5.86
#